data_AF-A0A075HH17-F1
#
_entry.id   AF-A0A075HH17-F1
#
_cell.length_a   1.000
_cell.length_b   1.000
_cell.length_c   1.000
_cell.angle_alpha   90.00
_cell.angle_beta   90.00
_cell.angle_gamma   90.00
#
_symmetry.space_group_name_H-M   'P 1'
#
loop_
_entity.id
_entity.type
_entity.pdbx_description
1 polymer ?
#
loop_
_entity_poly.entity_id
_entity_poly.type
_entity_poly.pdbx_seq_one_letter_code
_entity_poly.pdbx_strand_id
1 'polypeptide(L)'
;MCPKRTSQLRKINLFYYSKYLNKVMNRSYDDFMKEADPKVQPLMDSLRKFCFSLGSNVVEDIRMHRVVFCKSFAFRWFVDVEPQNDSVLLKIQKSRSETETVELGLDQDLDKTQEIIREAYNSIH
;
A
#
# COMPACT_ATOMS: atom_id res chain seq x y z
N MET A 1 -25.31 -2.58 -30.74
CA MET A 1 -23.86 -2.78 -30.95
C MET A 1 -23.12 -2.33 -29.70
N CYS A 2 -22.56 -3.26 -28.92
CA CYS A 2 -21.74 -2.96 -27.74
C CYS A 2 -20.26 -2.89 -28.14
N PRO A 3 -19.51 -1.83 -27.80
CA PRO A 3 -18.07 -1.84 -28.02
C PRO A 3 -17.41 -2.80 -27.03
N LYS A 4 -16.64 -3.75 -27.57
CA LYS A 4 -15.84 -4.71 -26.81
C LYS A 4 -14.74 -3.96 -26.06
N ARG A 5 -14.81 -3.95 -24.73
CA ARG A 5 -13.72 -3.51 -23.86
C ARG A 5 -12.65 -4.60 -23.90
N THR A 6 -11.56 -4.35 -24.62
CA THR A 6 -10.36 -5.19 -24.62
C THR A 6 -9.74 -5.15 -23.23
N SER A 7 -9.99 -6.19 -22.43
CA SER A 7 -9.29 -6.39 -21.16
C SER A 7 -7.87 -6.89 -21.46
N GLN A 8 -6.91 -5.98 -21.43
CA GLN A 8 -5.50 -6.34 -21.37
C GLN A 8 -5.25 -6.94 -19.98
N LEU A 9 -5.49 -8.24 -19.86
CA LEU A 9 -5.15 -9.04 -18.69
C LEU A 9 -3.64 -8.93 -18.48
N ARG A 10 -3.22 -8.07 -17.55
CA ARG A 10 -1.87 -8.15 -16.98
C ARG A 10 -1.73 -9.59 -16.48
N LYS A 11 -0.84 -10.36 -17.10
CA LYS A 11 -0.49 -11.71 -16.65
C LYS A 11 0.11 -11.59 -15.25
N ILE A 12 -0.73 -11.71 -14.23
CA ILE A 12 -0.26 -11.89 -12.85
C ILE A 12 0.42 -13.25 -12.84
N ASN A 13 1.73 -13.26 -12.58
CA ASN A 13 2.56 -14.45 -12.72
C ASN A 13 2.15 -15.48 -11.66
N LEU A 14 1.45 -16.55 -12.07
CA LEU A 14 0.89 -17.56 -11.16
C LEU A 14 1.96 -18.31 -10.34
N PHE A 15 3.23 -18.25 -10.80
CA PHE A 15 4.40 -18.76 -10.08
C PHE A 15 4.64 -18.05 -8.74
N TYR A 16 4.17 -16.81 -8.60
CA TYR A 16 4.23 -16.01 -7.38
C TYR A 16 3.27 -16.48 -6.29
N TYR A 17 2.34 -17.41 -6.54
CA TYR A 17 1.37 -17.82 -5.50
C TYR A 17 1.82 -19.06 -4.72
N SER A 18 2.55 -19.99 -5.36
CA SER A 18 2.95 -21.27 -4.76
C SER A 18 4.03 -21.12 -3.68
N LYS A 19 4.95 -20.15 -3.83
CA LYS A 19 6.10 -19.99 -2.93
C LYS A 19 5.77 -19.41 -1.54
N TYR A 20 4.62 -18.74 -1.39
CA TYR A 20 4.34 -17.89 -0.22
C TYR A 20 3.34 -18.47 0.78
N LEU A 21 2.68 -19.60 0.45
CA LEU A 21 1.62 -20.16 1.30
C LEU A 21 2.11 -20.57 2.70
N ASN A 22 3.41 -20.87 2.87
CA ASN A 22 3.97 -21.39 4.12
C ASN A 22 4.59 -20.33 5.06
N LYS A 23 4.63 -19.03 4.70
CA LYS A 23 5.33 -17.96 5.46
C LYS A 23 4.39 -16.86 6.00
N VAL A 24 3.06 -17.06 5.94
CA VAL A 24 2.06 -15.99 6.11
C VAL A 24 1.71 -15.69 7.58
N MET A 25 1.98 -16.60 8.52
CA MET A 25 1.63 -16.37 9.92
C MET A 25 2.74 -15.55 10.62
N ASN A 26 2.50 -14.25 10.82
CA ASN A 26 3.36 -13.29 11.54
C ASN A 26 4.57 -12.73 10.78
N ARG A 27 4.38 -12.31 9.52
CA ARG A 27 5.42 -11.58 8.78
C ARG A 27 5.61 -10.16 9.33
N SER A 28 6.85 -9.81 9.68
CA SER A 28 7.20 -8.43 10.06
C SER A 28 7.38 -7.53 8.82
N TYR A 29 7.34 -6.20 9.02
CA TYR A 29 7.69 -5.24 7.97
C TYR A 29 9.12 -5.47 7.44
N ASP A 30 10.08 -5.79 8.31
CA ASP A 30 11.46 -6.04 7.91
C ASP A 30 11.57 -7.30 7.04
N ASP A 31 10.81 -8.35 7.35
CA ASP A 31 10.70 -9.54 6.48
C ASP A 31 9.94 -9.26 5.19
N PHE A 32 9.06 -8.26 5.18
CA PHE A 32 8.43 -7.74 3.99
C PHE A 32 9.44 -7.09 3.06
N MET A 33 10.23 -6.16 3.58
CA MET A 33 11.17 -5.36 2.79
C MET A 33 12.35 -6.17 2.24
N LYS A 34 12.73 -7.31 2.84
CA LYS A 34 13.76 -8.22 2.29
C LYS A 34 13.47 -8.73 0.87
N GLU A 35 12.21 -8.73 0.45
CA GLU A 35 11.78 -9.22 -0.86
C GLU A 35 11.51 -8.09 -1.86
N ALA A 36 11.51 -6.84 -1.40
CA ALA A 36 11.36 -5.64 -2.23
C ALA A 36 12.72 -5.17 -2.77
N ASP A 37 12.72 -4.31 -3.79
CA ASP A 37 13.95 -3.67 -4.26
C ASP A 37 14.51 -2.76 -3.15
N PRO A 38 15.79 -2.88 -2.74
CA PRO A 38 16.37 -2.03 -1.71
C PRO A 38 16.25 -0.53 -1.99
N LYS A 39 16.12 -0.12 -3.27
CA LYS A 39 15.97 1.29 -3.66
C LYS A 39 14.67 1.92 -3.16
N VAL A 40 13.59 1.15 -3.04
CA VAL A 40 12.30 1.69 -2.56
C VAL A 40 12.25 1.81 -1.04
N GLN A 41 13.20 1.22 -0.31
CA GLN A 41 13.16 1.14 1.14
C GLN A 41 13.09 2.52 1.83
N PRO A 42 13.89 3.54 1.46
CA PRO A 42 13.79 4.86 2.10
C PRO A 42 12.41 5.51 1.95
N LEU A 43 11.76 5.32 0.80
CA LEU A 43 10.42 5.83 0.52
C LEU A 43 9.36 5.09 1.35
N MET A 44 9.43 3.76 1.37
CA MET A 44 8.56 2.92 2.18
C MET A 44 8.66 3.25 3.68
N ASP A 45 9.88 3.42 4.20
CA ASP A 45 10.13 3.77 5.60
C ASP A 45 9.57 5.16 5.95
N SER A 46 9.72 6.12 5.04
CA SER A 46 9.18 7.48 5.20
C SER A 46 7.64 7.48 5.24
N LEU A 47 7.01 6.73 4.34
CA LEU A 47 5.55 6.55 4.31
C LEU A 47 5.04 5.85 5.57
N ARG A 48 5.73 4.79 6.01
CA ARG A 48 5.39 4.05 7.22
C ARG A 48 5.47 4.94 8.46
N LYS A 49 6.57 5.68 8.61
CA LYS A 49 6.75 6.64 9.71
C LYS A 49 5.66 7.71 9.71
N PHE A 50 5.33 8.25 8.54
CA PHE A 50 4.25 9.21 8.40
C PHE A 50 2.90 8.63 8.83
N CYS A 51 2.53 7.44 8.36
CA CYS A 51 1.26 6.81 8.70
C CYS A 51 1.11 6.61 10.21
N PHE A 52 2.15 6.12 10.89
CA PHE A 52 2.13 5.99 12.36
C PHE A 52 2.06 7.34 13.09
N SER A 53 2.55 8.43 12.50
CA SER A 53 2.44 9.76 13.09
C SER A 53 1.01 10.33 13.10
N LEU A 54 0.08 9.76 12.32
CA LEU A 54 -1.30 10.26 12.22
C LEU A 54 -2.14 9.98 13.47
N GLY A 55 -1.79 8.95 14.25
CA GLY A 55 -2.46 8.65 15.51
C GLY A 55 -2.03 7.33 16.14
N SER A 56 -2.25 7.21 17.45
CA SER A 56 -1.91 6.01 18.23
C SER A 56 -2.78 4.78 17.92
N ASN A 57 -3.86 4.95 17.15
CA ASN A 57 -4.77 3.90 16.72
C ASN A 57 -4.47 3.38 15.31
N VAL A 58 -3.37 3.80 14.71
CA VAL A 58 -2.91 3.28 13.41
C VAL A 58 -2.30 1.90 13.60
N VAL A 59 -2.72 0.96 12.76
CA VAL A 59 -2.24 -0.42 12.74
C VAL A 59 -1.68 -0.71 11.35
N GLU A 60 -0.54 -1.38 11.28
CA GLU A 60 0.00 -1.93 10.04
C GLU A 60 -0.43 -3.40 9.85
N ASP A 61 -0.91 -3.72 8.65
CA ASP A 61 -1.29 -5.07 8.21
C ASP A 61 -0.39 -5.46 7.03
N ILE A 62 0.57 -6.35 7.28
CA ILE A 62 1.54 -6.82 6.29
C ILE A 62 0.93 -7.95 5.47
N ARG A 63 0.70 -7.68 4.18
CA ARG A 63 0.22 -8.66 3.21
C ARG A 63 1.36 -9.16 2.33
N MET A 64 1.09 -10.17 1.52
CA MET A 64 2.13 -10.84 0.72
C MET A 64 2.92 -9.89 -0.19
N HIS A 65 2.27 -8.86 -0.74
CA HIS A 65 2.85 -7.92 -1.73
C HIS A 65 2.70 -6.45 -1.36
N ARG A 66 2.10 -6.14 -0.20
CA ARG A 66 1.77 -4.75 0.17
C ARG A 66 1.63 -4.59 1.68
N VAL A 67 1.74 -3.35 2.12
CA VAL A 67 1.52 -2.93 3.51
C VAL A 67 0.26 -2.09 3.56
N VAL A 68 -0.72 -2.51 4.35
CA VAL A 68 -1.99 -1.78 4.51
C VAL A 68 -2.00 -1.10 5.87
N PHE A 69 -2.31 0.19 5.91
CA PHE A 69 -2.49 0.92 7.16
C PHE A 69 -3.97 1.14 7.45
N CYS A 70 -4.35 0.82 8.68
CA CYS A 70 -5.72 0.80 9.16
C CYS A 70 -5.91 1.64 10.42
N LYS A 71 -7.14 2.11 10.65
CA LYS A 71 -7.59 2.57 11.96
C LYS A 71 -8.18 1.44 12.78
N SER A 72 -7.67 1.30 14.00
CA SER A 72 -8.24 0.48 15.07
C SER A 72 -8.37 -1.02 14.70
N PHE A 73 -8.94 -1.80 15.63
CA PHE A 73 -9.27 -3.21 15.44
C PHE A 73 -10.39 -3.47 14.42
N ALA A 74 -11.12 -2.43 14.00
CA ALA A 74 -12.10 -2.54 12.93
C ALA A 74 -11.46 -2.65 11.53
N PHE A 75 -10.12 -2.57 11.44
CA PHE A 75 -9.33 -2.68 10.21
C PHE A 75 -9.86 -1.80 9.08
N ARG A 76 -10.26 -0.57 9.41
CA ARG A 76 -10.68 0.42 8.42
C ARG A 76 -9.43 0.99 7.77
N TRP A 77 -9.07 0.44 6.62
CA TRP A 77 -7.89 0.88 5.89
C TRP A 77 -8.07 2.29 5.34
N PHE A 78 -6.99 3.06 5.31
CA PHE A 78 -6.99 4.39 4.69
C PHE A 78 -5.92 4.49 3.61
N VAL A 79 -4.86 3.69 3.69
CA VAL A 79 -3.85 3.59 2.64
C VAL A 79 -3.34 2.16 2.50
N ASP A 80 -3.13 1.75 1.27
CA ASP A 80 -2.54 0.49 0.85
C ASP A 80 -1.30 0.80 0.01
N VAL A 81 -0.15 0.25 0.39
CA VAL A 81 1.18 0.62 -0.11
C VAL A 81 1.86 -0.59 -0.74
N GLU A 82 2.06 -0.54 -2.05
CA GLU A 82 2.67 -1.63 -2.83
C GLU A 82 4.01 -1.17 -3.44
N PRO A 83 5.16 -1.69 -2.98
CA PRO A 83 6.45 -1.40 -3.58
C PRO A 83 6.54 -1.94 -5.00
N GLN A 84 7.10 -1.16 -5.91
CA GLN A 84 7.47 -1.56 -7.26
C GLN A 84 9.00 -1.59 -7.39
N ASN A 85 9.54 -1.65 -8.61
CA ASN A 85 10.99 -1.68 -8.83
C ASN A 85 11.67 -0.32 -8.54
N ASP A 86 11.03 0.77 -8.96
CA ASP A 86 11.55 2.15 -8.92
C ASP A 86 10.47 3.16 -8.48
N SER A 87 9.37 2.67 -7.93
CA SER A 87 8.26 3.48 -7.44
C SER A 87 7.54 2.78 -6.30
N VAL A 88 6.62 3.50 -5.66
CA VAL A 88 5.66 2.96 -4.70
C VAL A 88 4.26 3.32 -5.17
N LEU A 89 3.42 2.29 -5.34
CA LEU A 89 2.03 2.47 -5.69
C LEU A 89 1.18 2.57 -4.43
N LEU A 90 0.48 3.69 -4.28
CA LEU A 90 -0.44 3.96 -3.19
C LEU A 90 -1.87 3.84 -3.69
N LYS A 91 -2.71 3.15 -2.93
CA LYS A 91 -4.15 3.28 -3.02
C LYS A 91 -4.65 3.92 -1.74
N ILE A 92 -5.31 5.05 -1.85
CA ILE A 92 -5.77 5.87 -0.73
C ILE A 92 -7.29 5.81 -0.70
N GLN A 93 -7.86 5.38 0.43
CA GLN A 93 -9.31 5.29 0.60
C GLN A 93 -9.88 6.60 1.15
N LYS A 94 -10.40 7.45 0.27
CA LYS A 94 -11.02 8.73 0.66
C LYS A 94 -12.37 8.53 1.34
N SER A 95 -13.12 7.50 0.93
CA SER A 95 -14.41 7.12 1.52
C SER A 95 -14.71 5.63 1.32
N ARG A 96 -15.87 5.15 1.78
CA ARG A 96 -16.29 3.74 1.58
C ARG A 96 -16.41 3.35 0.10
N SER A 97 -16.64 4.30 -0.79
CA SER A 97 -16.86 4.06 -2.23
C SER A 97 -15.81 4.69 -3.14
N GLU A 98 -14.93 5.53 -2.60
CA GLU A 98 -13.96 6.29 -3.38
C GLU A 98 -12.53 5.96 -2.97
N THR A 99 -11.73 5.60 -3.97
CA THR A 99 -10.30 5.35 -3.83
C THR A 99 -9.54 6.13 -4.88
N GLU A 100 -8.42 6.71 -4.47
CA GLU A 100 -7.45 7.35 -5.35
C GLU A 100 -6.20 6.48 -5.47
N THR A 101 -5.60 6.41 -6.64
CA THR A 101 -4.33 5.72 -6.86
C THR A 101 -3.26 6.73 -7.22
N VAL A 102 -2.16 6.73 -6.47
CA VAL A 102 -1.00 7.62 -6.67
C VAL A 102 0.23 6.74 -6.82
N GLU A 103 1.04 6.99 -7.84
CA GLU A 103 2.34 6.36 -7.99
C GLU A 103 3.42 7.38 -7.62
N LEU A 104 4.29 7.02 -6.69
CA LEU A 104 5.38 7.86 -6.21
C LEU A 104 6.72 7.34 -6.72
N GLY A 105 7.46 8.17 -7.46
CA GLY A 105 8.86 7.91 -7.78
C GLY A 105 9.76 8.10 -6.56
N LEU A 106 10.96 7.53 -6.59
CA LEU A 106 11.92 7.57 -5.49
C LEU A 106 12.32 8.99 -5.04
N ASP A 107 12.35 9.95 -5.98
CA ASP A 107 12.78 11.33 -5.74
C ASP A 107 11.60 12.32 -5.64
N GLN A 108 10.36 11.81 -5.60
CA GLN A 108 9.18 12.67 -5.60
C GLN A 108 8.92 13.24 -4.21
N ASP A 109 8.53 14.52 -4.20
CA ASP A 109 8.08 15.20 -2.99
C ASP A 109 6.79 14.55 -2.44
N LEU A 110 6.78 14.31 -1.13
CA LEU A 110 5.72 13.60 -0.42
C LEU A 110 4.64 14.53 0.10
N ASP A 111 4.85 15.85 0.16
CA ASP A 111 3.99 16.79 0.87
C ASP A 111 2.51 16.67 0.44
N LYS A 112 2.25 16.74 -0.87
CA LYS A 112 0.89 16.61 -1.42
C LYS A 112 0.26 15.25 -1.12
N THR A 113 1.05 14.18 -1.23
CA THR A 113 0.53 12.83 -1.00
C THR A 113 0.27 12.59 0.49
N GLN A 114 1.10 13.15 1.37
CA GLN A 114 0.89 13.13 2.81
C GLN A 114 -0.38 13.87 3.21
N GLU A 115 -0.69 15.01 2.57
CA GLU A 115 -1.98 15.71 2.76
C GLU A 115 -3.17 14.81 2.38
N ILE A 116 -3.12 14.17 1.21
CA ILE A 116 -4.21 13.26 0.76
C ILE A 116 -4.37 12.07 1.72
N ILE A 117 -3.26 11.47 2.18
CA ILE A 117 -3.31 10.37 3.15
C ILE A 117 -3.89 10.85 4.49
N ARG A 118 -3.54 12.05 4.94
CA ARG A 118 -4.05 12.64 6.18
C ARG A 118 -5.56 12.87 6.10
N GLU A 119 -6.05 13.37 4.98
CA GLU A 119 -7.48 13.54 4.74
C GLU A 119 -8.23 12.21 4.77
N ALA A 120 -7.71 11.19 4.07
CA ALA A 120 -8.27 9.84 4.06
C ALA A 120 -8.27 9.19 5.46
N TYR A 121 -7.19 9.37 6.21
CA TYR A 121 -7.15 8.97 7.61
C TYR A 121 -8.26 9.67 8.38
N ASN A 122 -8.43 10.98 8.26
CA ASN A 122 -9.45 11.71 9.02
C ASN A 122 -10.89 11.33 8.65
N SER A 123 -11.17 10.99 7.38
CA SER A 123 -12.52 10.67 6.90
C SER A 123 -12.98 9.24 7.20
N ILE A 124 -12.05 8.29 7.37
CA ILE A 124 -12.41 6.89 7.63
C ILE A 124 -12.74 6.68 9.12
N HIS A 125 -13.91 6.09 9.39
CA HIS A 125 -14.44 5.79 10.74
C HIS A 125 -15.06 4.38 10.79
#